data_AF-A0A3D5FIU5-F1
#
_entry.id   AF-A0A3D5FIU5-F1
#
_cell.length_a   1.000
_cell.length_b   1.000
_cell.length_c   1.000
_cell.angle_alpha   90.00
_cell.angle_beta   90.00
_cell.angle_gamma   90.00
#
_symmetry.space_group_name_H-M   'P 1'
#
loop_
_entity.id
_entity.type
_entity.pdbx_description
1 polymer ?
#
loop_
_entity_poly.entity_id
_entity_poly.type
_entity_poly.pdbx_seq_one_letter_code
_entity_poly.pdbx_strand_id
1 'polypeptide(L)'
;MTCDPSSSISSKPVSPPSIPSRQRRDSTWPIFALVIRRRLALFGNIDVTRLAGTPEDVVQEVTSTVKAGKQGGGYLFHSDHSVPSDVSLENYRLALETLEDAGRF
;
A
#
# COMPACT_ATOMS: atom_id res chain seq x y z
N MET A 1 10.25 39.16 -51.61
CA MET A 1 10.83 38.30 -50.57
C MET A 1 9.71 37.40 -50.07
N THR A 2 9.65 36.17 -50.57
CA THR A 2 8.64 35.17 -50.22
C THR A 2 9.12 34.43 -48.97
N CYS A 3 8.34 34.41 -47.90
CA CYS A 3 8.61 33.58 -46.73
C CYS A 3 8.11 32.16 -47.00
N ASP A 4 9.02 31.19 -46.99
CA ASP A 4 8.70 29.76 -47.07
C ASP A 4 8.01 29.29 -45.76
N PRO A 5 6.83 28.64 -45.83
CA PRO A 5 6.17 28.06 -44.67
C PRO A 5 6.50 26.57 -44.59
N SER A 6 7.72 26.24 -44.16
CA SER A 6 8.13 24.83 -44.03
C SER A 6 9.22 24.66 -42.99
N SER A 7 8.86 24.81 -41.72
CA SER A 7 9.62 24.24 -40.60
C SER A 7 8.68 23.37 -39.77
N SER A 8 8.58 22.13 -40.22
CA SER A 8 7.90 21.03 -39.53
C SER A 8 8.54 20.80 -38.16
N ILE A 9 7.85 21.21 -37.11
CA ILE A 9 8.20 20.86 -35.73
C ILE A 9 7.92 19.36 -35.57
N SER A 10 9.00 18.57 -35.61
CA SER A 10 8.96 17.13 -35.36
C SER A 10 8.56 16.88 -33.90
N SER A 11 7.29 16.57 -33.69
CA SER A 11 6.75 16.12 -32.40
C SER A 11 7.29 14.73 -32.09
N LYS A 12 8.44 14.66 -31.41
CA LYS A 12 8.87 13.39 -30.81
C LYS A 12 7.87 13.01 -29.71
N PRO A 13 7.37 11.76 -29.68
CA PRO A 13 6.54 11.31 -28.57
C PRO A 13 7.41 11.27 -27.30
N VAL A 14 7.02 12.06 -26.30
CA VAL A 14 7.63 12.02 -24.98
C VAL A 14 6.97 10.85 -24.24
N SER A 15 7.71 9.75 -24.12
CA SER A 15 7.30 8.63 -23.27
C SER A 15 7.06 9.15 -21.85
N PRO A 16 5.95 8.77 -21.17
CA PRO A 16 5.73 9.17 -19.80
C PRO A 16 6.91 8.70 -18.94
N PRO A 17 7.38 9.50 -17.97
CA PRO A 17 8.44 9.09 -17.08
C PRO A 17 8.01 7.80 -16.40
N SER A 18 8.87 6.78 -16.44
CA SER A 18 8.69 5.55 -15.71
C SER A 18 8.57 5.90 -14.22
N ILE A 19 7.35 5.83 -13.68
CA ILE A 19 7.13 5.93 -12.23
C ILE A 19 7.90 4.75 -11.64
N PRO A 20 8.97 4.98 -10.84
CA PRO A 20 9.65 3.89 -10.19
C PRO A 20 8.61 3.16 -9.33
N SER A 21 8.51 1.83 -9.51
CA SER A 21 7.68 1.00 -8.65
C SER A 21 8.05 1.35 -7.21
N ARG A 22 7.06 1.82 -6.44
CA ARG A 22 7.20 2.30 -5.07
C ARG A 22 8.11 1.34 -4.31
N GLN A 23 9.37 1.75 -4.17
CA GLN A 23 10.42 0.88 -3.67
C GLN A 23 10.03 0.49 -2.25
N ARG A 24 9.96 -0.83 -2.02
CA ARG A 24 9.60 -1.46 -0.76
C ARG A 24 10.32 -0.68 0.36
N ARG A 25 9.57 0.08 1.16
CA ARG A 25 10.14 0.70 2.35
C ARG A 25 10.29 -0.42 3.36
N ASP A 26 11.48 -0.98 3.37
CA ASP A 26 11.91 -1.97 4.33
C ASP A 26 11.76 -1.35 5.74
N SER A 27 10.71 -1.79 6.44
CA SER A 27 10.61 -1.89 7.90
C SER A 27 11.16 -0.72 8.74
N THR A 28 10.70 0.51 8.50
CA THR A 28 10.81 1.61 9.50
C THR A 28 9.70 1.58 10.54
N TRP A 29 8.65 0.80 10.30
CA TRP A 29 7.50 0.58 11.19
C TRP A 29 7.84 0.08 12.61
N PRO A 30 8.75 -0.90 12.84
CA PRO A 30 9.05 -1.36 14.19
C PRO A 30 9.67 -0.27 15.07
N ILE A 31 10.40 0.69 14.48
CA ILE A 31 11.02 1.80 15.21
C ILE A 31 9.98 2.82 15.64
N PHE A 32 9.07 3.20 14.74
CA PHE A 32 7.96 4.10 15.07
C PHE A 32 7.00 3.48 16.09
N ALA A 33 6.71 2.19 15.96
CA ALA A 33 5.85 1.50 16.90
C ALA A 33 6.44 1.53 18.32
N LEU A 34 7.74 1.27 18.50
CA LEU A 34 8.38 1.17 19.82
C LEU A 34 8.32 2.46 20.67
N VAL A 35 8.40 3.65 20.05
CA VAL A 35 8.52 4.94 20.76
C VAL A 35 7.19 5.41 21.37
N ILE A 36 6.04 4.98 20.83
CA ILE A 36 4.73 5.61 21.13
C ILE A 36 3.81 4.71 22.00
N ARG A 37 4.21 3.46 22.29
CA ARG A 37 3.35 2.37 22.80
C ARG A 37 2.68 2.56 24.17
N ARG A 38 3.05 3.55 24.98
CA ARG A 38 2.52 3.66 26.36
C ARG A 38 1.27 4.53 26.50
N ARG A 39 0.86 5.27 25.46
CA ARG A 39 -0.34 6.14 25.51
C ARG A 39 -1.15 6.22 24.22
N LEU A 40 -0.70 5.61 23.12
CA LEU A 40 -1.37 5.69 21.82
C LEU A 40 -1.54 4.31 21.21
N ALA A 41 -2.70 4.11 20.58
CA ALA A 41 -2.93 2.98 19.71
C ALA A 41 -2.57 3.36 18.27
N LEU A 42 -1.92 2.44 17.57
CA LEU A 42 -1.65 2.52 16.14
C LEU A 42 -2.86 1.96 15.38
N PHE A 43 -3.14 2.50 14.21
CA PHE A 43 -4.13 1.93 13.31
C PHE A 43 -3.71 2.15 11.87
N GLY A 44 -4.13 1.28 10.96
CA GLY A 44 -3.89 1.50 9.54
C GLY A 44 -2.70 0.75 8.96
N ASN A 45 -2.18 1.32 7.87
CA ASN A 45 -0.99 0.87 7.15
C ASN A 45 -1.15 -0.46 6.40
N ILE A 46 -2.37 -0.95 6.18
CA ILE A 46 -2.62 -2.05 5.23
C ILE A 46 -2.63 -1.46 3.82
N ASP A 47 -1.68 -1.90 2.99
CA ASP A 47 -1.54 -1.42 1.61
C ASP A 47 -2.72 -1.88 0.74
N VAL A 48 -3.61 -0.97 0.36
CA VAL A 48 -4.77 -1.33 -0.48
C VAL A 48 -4.38 -1.81 -1.88
N THR A 49 -3.18 -1.47 -2.38
CA THR A 49 -2.72 -1.99 -3.68
C THR A 49 -2.42 -3.49 -3.61
N ARG A 50 -2.01 -3.97 -2.44
CA ARG A 50 -1.91 -5.41 -2.14
C ARG A 50 -3.27 -6.05 -1.97
N LEU A 51 -4.24 -5.33 -1.38
CA LEU A 51 -5.61 -5.81 -1.26
C LEU A 51 -6.32 -5.95 -2.63
N ALA A 52 -5.95 -5.12 -3.61
CA ALA A 52 -6.42 -5.25 -4.99
C ALA A 52 -5.64 -6.29 -5.82
N GLY A 53 -4.57 -6.88 -5.25
CA GLY A 53 -3.70 -7.86 -5.89
C GLY A 53 -4.23 -9.30 -5.83
N THR A 54 -3.32 -10.27 -5.78
CA THR A 54 -3.70 -11.68 -5.67
C THR A 54 -4.10 -12.05 -4.23
N PRO A 55 -4.81 -13.17 -4.01
CA PRO A 55 -5.08 -13.67 -2.66
C PRO A 55 -3.81 -13.82 -1.80
N GLU A 56 -2.69 -14.21 -2.41
CA GLU A 56 -1.39 -14.33 -1.73
C GLU A 56 -0.85 -12.97 -1.30
N ASP A 57 -1.02 -11.92 -2.12
CA ASP A 57 -0.66 -10.55 -1.76
C ASP A 57 -1.44 -10.07 -0.54
N VAL A 58 -2.75 -10.34 -0.50
CA VAL A 58 -3.63 -10.03 0.63
C VAL A 58 -3.12 -10.72 1.90
N VAL A 59 -2.91 -12.04 1.84
CA VAL A 59 -2.48 -12.82 3.00
C VAL A 59 -1.11 -12.35 3.51
N GLN A 60 -0.16 -12.11 2.60
CA GLN A 60 1.18 -11.65 2.96
C GLN A 60 1.15 -10.27 3.62
N GLU A 61 0.43 -9.32 3.04
CA GLU A 61 0.32 -7.96 3.55
C GLU A 61 -0.29 -7.96 4.96
N VAL A 62 -1.49 -8.53 5.10
CA VAL A 62 -2.21 -8.57 6.38
C VAL A 62 -1.39 -9.30 7.44
N THR A 63 -0.86 -10.48 7.12
CA THR A 63 -0.07 -11.27 8.08
C THR A 63 1.16 -10.51 8.57
N SER A 64 1.91 -9.89 7.66
CA SER A 64 3.16 -9.20 8.02
C SER A 64 2.91 -7.93 8.83
N THR A 65 1.92 -7.13 8.42
CA THR A 65 1.56 -5.87 9.08
C THR A 65 0.94 -6.12 10.45
N VAL A 66 -0.01 -7.06 10.57
CA VAL A 66 -0.66 -7.41 11.84
C VAL A 66 0.36 -7.99 12.83
N LYS A 67 1.21 -8.93 12.39
CA LYS A 67 2.22 -9.53 13.28
C LYS A 67 3.22 -8.50 13.81
N ALA A 68 3.58 -7.50 13.02
CA ALA A 68 4.43 -6.40 13.48
C ALA A 68 3.67 -5.42 14.40
N GLY A 69 2.44 -5.05 14.04
CA GLY A 69 1.63 -4.10 14.79
C GLY A 69 1.19 -4.62 16.16
N LYS A 70 0.79 -5.90 16.25
CA LYS A 70 0.19 -6.48 17.46
C LYS A 70 1.15 -6.64 18.64
N GLN A 71 2.47 -6.62 18.42
CA GLN A 71 3.47 -6.91 19.45
C GLN A 71 3.36 -5.98 20.67
N GLY A 72 2.76 -6.41 21.78
CA GLY A 72 2.56 -5.55 22.96
C GLY A 72 1.28 -4.71 22.90
N GLY A 73 0.33 -5.08 22.05
CA GLY A 73 -1.00 -4.48 21.97
C GLY A 73 -1.07 -3.11 21.31
N GLY A 74 -2.28 -2.56 21.25
CA GLY A 74 -2.56 -1.20 20.77
C GLY A 74 -2.46 -1.05 19.25
N TYR A 75 -2.84 -2.06 18.46
CA TYR A 75 -2.96 -1.97 17.00
C TYR A 75 -4.39 -2.24 16.56
N LEU A 76 -4.96 -1.36 15.74
CA LEU A 76 -6.28 -1.52 15.12
C LEU A 76 -6.12 -1.69 13.61
N PHE A 77 -6.73 -2.73 13.06
CA PHE A 77 -6.72 -2.96 11.63
C PHE A 77 -7.47 -1.85 10.89
N HIS A 78 -6.81 -1.25 9.90
CA HIS A 78 -7.41 -0.30 8.98
C HIS A 78 -6.56 -0.26 7.70
N SER A 79 -7.16 0.09 6.56
CA SER A 79 -6.42 0.38 5.34
C SER A 79 -5.56 1.65 5.51
N ASP A 80 -4.51 1.81 4.71
CA ASP A 80 -3.70 3.05 4.76
C ASP A 80 -4.45 4.27 4.22
N HIS A 81 -5.57 4.06 3.51
CA HIS A 81 -6.53 5.07 3.08
C HIS A 81 -7.90 4.44 2.73
N SER A 82 -8.78 5.18 2.07
CA SER A 82 -10.07 4.66 1.57
C SER A 82 -9.87 3.44 0.68
N VAL A 83 -10.72 2.43 0.83
CA VAL A 83 -10.71 1.23 0.00
C VAL A 83 -11.19 1.60 -1.42
N PRO A 84 -10.33 1.47 -2.45
CA PRO A 84 -10.71 1.76 -3.82
C PRO A 84 -11.59 0.65 -4.43
N SER A 85 -12.26 0.94 -5.54
CA SER A 85 -13.26 0.05 -6.17
C SER A 85 -12.65 -1.18 -6.86
N ASP A 86 -11.35 -1.20 -7.06
CA ASP A 86 -10.57 -2.32 -7.59
C ASP A 86 -10.26 -3.39 -6.53
N VAL A 87 -10.46 -3.10 -5.24
CA VAL A 87 -10.43 -4.12 -4.19
C VAL A 87 -11.69 -4.96 -4.26
N SER A 88 -11.54 -6.22 -4.65
CA SER A 88 -12.67 -7.16 -4.69
C SER A 88 -13.20 -7.43 -3.28
N LEU A 89 -14.50 -7.67 -3.18
CA LEU A 89 -15.13 -8.05 -1.90
C LEU A 89 -14.57 -9.36 -1.35
N GLU A 90 -14.16 -10.28 -2.23
CA GLU A 90 -13.51 -11.54 -1.86
C GLU A 90 -12.16 -11.29 -1.19
N ASN A 91 -11.29 -10.46 -1.80
CA ASN A 91 -10.01 -10.09 -1.20
C ASN A 91 -10.19 -9.35 0.13
N TYR A 92 -11.21 -8.49 0.23
CA TYR A 92 -11.49 -7.80 1.49
C TYR A 92 -11.94 -8.76 2.60
N ARG A 93 -12.75 -9.77 2.27
CA ARG A 93 -13.12 -10.84 3.22
C ARG A 93 -11.91 -11.67 3.63
N LEU A 94 -11.09 -12.08 2.67
CA LEU A 94 -9.85 -12.80 2.93
C LEU A 94 -8.92 -12.01 3.85
N ALA A 95 -8.87 -10.68 3.70
CA ALA A 95 -8.11 -9.81 4.59
C ALA A 95 -8.63 -9.86 6.04
N LEU A 96 -9.96 -9.89 6.24
CA LEU A 96 -10.57 -10.01 7.57
C LEU A 96 -10.34 -11.39 8.19
N GLU A 97 -10.47 -12.46 7.41
CA GLU A 97 -10.18 -13.83 7.86
C GLU A 97 -8.70 -13.97 8.26
N THR A 98 -7.79 -13.46 7.42
CA THR A 98 -6.35 -13.44 7.71
C THR A 98 -6.04 -12.61 8.96
N LEU A 99 -6.74 -11.49 9.16
CA LEU A 99 -6.62 -10.67 10.36
C LEU A 99 -7.03 -11.44 11.61
N GLU A 100 -8.15 -12.17 11.58
CA GLU A 100 -8.59 -12.99 12.71
C GLU A 100 -7.54 -14.04 13.08
N ASP A 101 -6.92 -14.67 12.09
CA ASP A 101 -5.88 -15.68 12.31
C ASP A 101 -4.56 -15.07 12.81
N ALA A 102 -4.09 -13.99 12.17
CA ALA A 102 -2.82 -13.35 12.52
C ALA A 102 -2.90 -12.54 13.82
N GLY A 103 -4.08 -12.01 14.13
CA GLY A 103 -4.37 -11.15 15.27
C GLY A 103 -4.68 -11.89 16.57
N ARG A 104 -5.06 -13.18 16.51
CA ARG A 104 -5.08 -14.06 17.68
C ARG A 104 -3.66 -14.15 18.27
N PHE A 105 -3.55 -14.25 19.60
CA PHE A 105 -2.32 -14.21 20.43
C PHE A 105 -1.75 -12.80 20.68
#